data_AF-A0A1I0IKH1-F1
#
_entry.id   AF-A0A1I0IKH1-F1
#
_cell.length_a   1.000
_cell.length_b   1.000
_cell.length_c   1.000
_cell.angle_alpha   90.00
_cell.angle_beta   90.00
_cell.angle_gamma   90.00
#
_symmetry.space_group_name_H-M   'P 1'
#
loop_
_entity.id
_entity.type
_entity.pdbx_description
1 polymer ?
#
loop_
_entity_poly.entity_id
_entity_poly.type
_entity_poly.pdbx_seq_one_letter_code
_entity_poly.pdbx_strand_id
1 'polypeptide(L)'
;MSKRDKPPSSELTSAAEALEAQLRRFESLSDQFRRSPLNSEKSLERASRLLREVAEQDGVLNASVSALVAAVARTRDRQQQEADSVNAHALHLQERAELFKALLERYGALGQSAAELNQRMQEFATQRAQAQGEEHNAALLQSLEGLQERMGQVADEAGAVVAQAESQDFADVGRQAESLRQQILSARNKLGLLRKGIGAP
;
A
#
# COMPACT_ATOMS: atom_id res chain seq x y z
N MET A 1 5.69 -17.12 -30.95
CA MET A 1 4.24 -16.88 -31.04
C MET A 1 3.58 -17.63 -29.89
N SER A 2 3.42 -16.97 -28.74
CA SER A 2 2.89 -17.61 -27.53
C SER A 2 1.38 -17.78 -27.67
N LYS A 3 0.90 -19.04 -27.62
CA LYS A 3 -0.53 -19.34 -27.58
C LYS A 3 -1.09 -18.71 -26.30
N ARG A 4 -1.96 -17.71 -26.44
CA ARG A 4 -2.78 -17.21 -25.33
C ARG A 4 -3.68 -18.36 -24.91
N ASP A 5 -3.34 -19.01 -23.79
CA ASP A 5 -4.26 -19.92 -23.12
C ASP A 5 -5.52 -19.12 -22.77
N LYS A 6 -6.64 -19.55 -23.34
CA LYS A 6 -7.95 -18.97 -23.05
C LYS A 6 -8.22 -19.27 -21.57
N PRO A 7 -8.45 -18.25 -20.72
CA PRO A 7 -8.69 -18.50 -19.31
C PRO A 7 -9.87 -19.49 -19.19
N PRO A 8 -9.79 -20.47 -18.27
CA PRO A 8 -10.86 -21.43 -18.06
C PRO A 8 -12.17 -20.68 -17.84
N SER A 9 -13.26 -21.14 -18.46
CA SER A 9 -14.58 -20.52 -18.31
C SER A 9 -14.94 -20.42 -16.84
N SER A 10 -15.35 -19.23 -16.41
CA SER A 10 -15.74 -19.01 -15.01
C SER A 10 -16.95 -19.89 -14.66
N GLU A 11 -17.07 -20.30 -13.39
CA GLU A 11 -18.22 -21.08 -12.93
C GLU A 11 -19.57 -20.44 -13.29
N LEU A 12 -19.64 -19.10 -13.23
CA LEU A 12 -20.81 -18.34 -13.64
C LEU A 12 -21.13 -18.52 -15.13
N THR A 13 -20.11 -18.41 -15.99
CA THR A 13 -20.25 -18.61 -17.44
C THR A 13 -20.71 -20.03 -17.74
N SER A 14 -20.07 -21.03 -17.13
CA SER A 14 -20.42 -22.44 -17.35
C SER A 14 -21.83 -22.78 -16.83
N ALA A 15 -22.27 -22.22 -15.70
CA ALA A 15 -23.63 -22.41 -15.21
C ALA A 15 -24.68 -21.73 -16.12
N ALA A 16 -24.38 -20.55 -16.66
CA ALA A 16 -25.25 -19.86 -17.61
C ALA A 16 -25.39 -20.63 -18.94
N GLU A 17 -24.27 -21.12 -19.48
CA GLU A 17 -24.24 -21.95 -20.69
C GLU A 17 -25.02 -23.25 -20.49
N ALA A 18 -24.89 -23.90 -19.32
CA ALA A 18 -25.63 -25.10 -18.99
C ALA A 18 -27.15 -24.83 -18.94
N LEU A 19 -27.58 -23.77 -18.27
CA LEU A 19 -28.99 -23.38 -18.21
C LEU A 19 -29.57 -23.11 -19.61
N GLU A 20 -28.86 -22.33 -20.43
CA GLU A 20 -29.27 -22.02 -21.81
C GLU A 20 -29.43 -23.31 -22.65
N ALA A 21 -28.50 -24.27 -22.50
CA ALA A 21 -28.61 -25.56 -23.19
C ALA A 21 -29.84 -26.36 -22.74
N GLN A 22 -30.20 -26.33 -21.45
CA GLN A 22 -31.38 -27.03 -20.95
C GLN A 22 -32.69 -26.35 -21.36
N LEU A 23 -32.73 -25.02 -21.40
CA LEU A 23 -33.88 -24.25 -21.88
C LEU A 23 -34.21 -24.61 -23.32
N ARG A 24 -33.22 -24.59 -24.23
CA ARG A 24 -33.43 -24.95 -25.65
C ARG A 24 -33.97 -26.37 -25.82
N ARG A 25 -33.51 -27.31 -25.01
CA ARG A 25 -34.01 -28.70 -25.01
C ARG A 25 -35.46 -28.77 -24.54
N PHE A 26 -35.79 -28.09 -23.45
CA PHE A 26 -37.15 -28.01 -22.92
C PHE A 26 -38.13 -27.39 -23.92
N GLU A 27 -37.73 -26.27 -24.55
CA GLU A 27 -38.50 -25.60 -25.60
C GLU A 27 -38.75 -26.51 -26.81
N SER A 28 -37.71 -27.21 -27.27
CA SER A 28 -37.81 -28.15 -28.40
C SER A 28 -38.77 -29.31 -28.10
N LEU A 29 -38.67 -29.93 -26.92
CA LEU A 29 -39.56 -31.02 -26.51
C LEU A 29 -41.00 -30.54 -26.35
N SER A 30 -41.18 -29.34 -25.78
CA SER A 30 -42.49 -28.72 -25.61
C SER A 30 -43.17 -28.41 -26.95
N ASP A 31 -42.44 -27.87 -27.93
CA ASP A 31 -42.98 -27.61 -29.27
C ASP A 31 -43.33 -28.91 -30.01
N GLN A 32 -42.48 -29.94 -29.91
CA GLN A 32 -42.77 -31.28 -30.46
C GLN A 32 -44.02 -31.90 -29.85
N PHE A 33 -44.20 -31.80 -28.53
CA PHE A 33 -45.40 -32.29 -27.86
C PHE A 33 -46.66 -31.54 -28.32
N ARG A 34 -46.62 -30.20 -28.38
CA ARG A 34 -47.75 -29.36 -28.82
C ARG A 34 -48.18 -29.63 -30.26
N ARG A 35 -47.24 -29.99 -31.14
CA ARG A 35 -47.50 -30.31 -32.56
C ARG A 35 -47.85 -31.77 -32.81
N SER A 36 -47.76 -32.64 -31.80
CA SER A 36 -47.99 -34.07 -31.97
C SER A 36 -49.48 -34.35 -32.24
N PRO A 37 -49.83 -35.07 -33.33
CA PRO A 37 -51.22 -35.43 -33.59
C PRO A 37 -51.73 -36.41 -32.53
N LEU A 38 -52.99 -36.30 -32.14
CA LEU A 38 -53.63 -37.15 -31.10
C LEU A 38 -54.76 -38.03 -31.68
N ASN A 39 -54.66 -38.35 -32.97
CA ASN A 39 -55.72 -39.00 -33.76
C ASN A 39 -55.48 -40.51 -33.98
N SER A 40 -54.44 -41.09 -33.39
CA SER A 40 -54.16 -42.52 -33.47
C SER A 40 -53.55 -43.04 -32.16
N GLU A 41 -53.74 -44.32 -31.85
CA GLU A 41 -53.13 -44.97 -30.70
C GLU A 41 -51.60 -44.76 -30.66
N LYS A 42 -50.94 -44.98 -31.79
CA LYS A 42 -49.48 -44.76 -31.93
C LYS A 42 -49.06 -43.31 -31.67
N SER A 43 -49.89 -42.34 -32.05
CA SER A 43 -49.58 -40.92 -31.86
C SER A 43 -49.87 -40.45 -30.43
N LEU A 44 -50.85 -41.07 -29.75
CA LEU A 44 -51.08 -40.92 -28.31
C LEU A 44 -49.92 -41.50 -27.48
N GLU A 45 -49.41 -42.69 -27.84
CA GLU A 45 -48.24 -43.26 -27.17
C GLU A 45 -47.00 -42.37 -27.31
N ARG A 46 -46.76 -41.82 -28.50
CA ARG A 46 -45.65 -40.88 -28.73
C ARG A 46 -45.81 -39.61 -27.91
N ALA A 47 -47.01 -39.03 -27.87
CA ALA A 47 -47.30 -37.86 -27.05
C ALA A 47 -47.08 -38.15 -25.55
N SER A 48 -47.48 -39.32 -25.06
CA SER A 48 -47.23 -39.74 -23.67
C SER A 48 -45.73 -39.86 -23.34
N ARG A 49 -44.90 -40.30 -24.29
CA ARG A 49 -43.44 -40.33 -24.12
C ARG A 49 -42.84 -38.93 -24.09
N LEU A 50 -43.20 -38.08 -25.05
CA LEU A 50 -42.76 -36.68 -25.09
C LEU A 50 -43.14 -35.92 -23.81
N LEU A 51 -44.34 -36.14 -23.27
CA LEU A 51 -44.77 -35.52 -22.02
C LEU A 51 -43.91 -35.95 -20.82
N ARG A 52 -43.50 -37.22 -20.77
CA ARG A 52 -42.58 -37.72 -19.73
C ARG A 52 -41.20 -37.08 -19.86
N GLU A 53 -40.68 -36.98 -21.08
CA GLU A 53 -39.39 -36.32 -21.35
C GLU A 53 -39.44 -34.83 -20.98
N VAL A 54 -40.54 -34.12 -21.25
CA VAL A 54 -40.74 -32.73 -20.82
C VAL A 54 -40.75 -32.63 -19.28
N ALA A 55 -41.45 -33.52 -18.59
CA ALA A 55 -41.52 -33.52 -17.14
C ALA A 55 -40.15 -33.82 -16.48
N GLU A 56 -39.38 -34.74 -17.05
CA GLU A 56 -38.00 -35.00 -16.59
C GLU A 56 -37.08 -33.79 -16.84
N GLN A 57 -37.22 -33.16 -18.00
CA GLN A 57 -36.43 -31.99 -18.38
C GLN A 57 -36.73 -30.77 -17.49
N ASP A 58 -37.96 -30.63 -16.96
CA ASP A 58 -38.30 -29.60 -15.98
C ASP A 58 -37.46 -29.73 -14.69
N GLY A 59 -37.25 -30.96 -14.22
CA GLY A 59 -36.37 -31.23 -13.07
C GLY A 59 -34.91 -30.83 -13.34
N VAL A 60 -34.40 -31.18 -14.53
CA VAL A 60 -33.03 -30.80 -14.96
C VAL A 60 -32.87 -29.29 -15.12
N LEU A 61 -33.92 -28.62 -15.61
CA LEU A 61 -33.94 -27.17 -15.77
C LEU A 61 -33.89 -26.48 -14.41
N ASN A 62 -34.70 -26.91 -13.44
CA ASN A 62 -34.71 -26.40 -12.07
C ASN A 62 -33.35 -26.56 -11.37
N ALA A 63 -32.67 -27.69 -11.59
CA ALA A 63 -31.32 -27.91 -11.09
C ALA A 63 -30.31 -26.94 -11.72
N SER A 64 -30.44 -26.66 -13.02
CA SER A 64 -29.56 -25.71 -13.74
C SER A 64 -29.77 -24.26 -13.29
N VAL A 65 -31.02 -23.85 -13.02
CA VAL A 65 -31.33 -22.54 -12.42
C VAL A 65 -30.70 -22.42 -11.04
N SER A 66 -30.85 -23.45 -10.20
CA SER A 66 -30.25 -23.47 -8.86
C SER A 66 -28.73 -23.37 -8.91
N ALA A 67 -28.09 -24.07 -9.87
CA ALA A 67 -26.64 -23.99 -10.09
C ALA A 67 -26.20 -22.58 -10.51
N LEU A 68 -26.94 -21.90 -11.39
CA LEU A 68 -26.65 -20.53 -11.79
C LEU A 68 -26.78 -19.55 -10.61
N VAL A 69 -27.84 -19.65 -9.81
CA VAL A 69 -28.02 -18.83 -8.61
C VAL A 69 -26.85 -19.02 -7.64
N ALA A 70 -26.42 -20.28 -7.42
CA ALA A 70 -25.28 -20.58 -6.57
C ALA A 70 -23.97 -19.98 -7.13
N ALA A 71 -23.76 -20.01 -8.45
CA ALA A 71 -22.59 -19.41 -9.08
C ALA A 71 -22.58 -17.87 -9.00
N VAL A 72 -23.75 -17.22 -9.10
CA VAL A 72 -23.90 -15.78 -8.86
C VAL A 72 -23.57 -15.43 -7.41
N ALA A 73 -24.09 -16.20 -6.45
CA ALA A 73 -23.81 -16.00 -5.03
C ALA A 73 -22.30 -16.09 -4.73
N ARG A 74 -21.62 -17.14 -5.22
CA ARG A 74 -20.16 -17.29 -5.07
C ARG A 74 -19.38 -16.14 -5.72
N THR A 75 -19.84 -15.66 -6.88
CA THR A 75 -19.21 -14.52 -7.56
C THR A 75 -19.33 -13.24 -6.74
N ARG A 76 -20.50 -12.98 -6.15
CA ARG A 76 -20.73 -11.87 -5.24
C ARG A 76 -19.86 -12.00 -3.99
N ASP A 77 -19.80 -13.17 -3.37
CA ASP A 77 -19.02 -13.38 -2.15
C ASP A 77 -17.52 -13.13 -2.40
N ARG A 78 -17.00 -13.58 -3.55
CA ARG A 78 -15.63 -13.25 -3.98
C ARG A 78 -15.43 -11.75 -4.18
N GLN A 79 -16.37 -11.07 -4.84
CA GLN A 79 -16.29 -9.62 -5.04
C GLN A 79 -16.31 -8.86 -3.71
N GLN A 80 -17.11 -9.30 -2.73
CA GLN A 80 -17.15 -8.71 -1.40
C GLN A 80 -15.82 -8.92 -0.67
N GLN A 81 -15.25 -10.14 -0.70
CA GLN A 81 -13.96 -10.43 -0.09
C GLN A 81 -12.82 -9.57 -0.65
N GLU A 82 -12.79 -9.40 -1.98
CA GLU A 82 -11.82 -8.52 -2.63
C GLU A 82 -12.03 -7.06 -2.23
N ALA A 83 -13.28 -6.59 -2.16
CA ALA A 83 -13.59 -5.23 -1.71
C ALA A 83 -13.16 -5.00 -0.25
N ASP A 84 -13.40 -5.96 0.63
CA ASP A 84 -12.99 -5.90 2.03
C ASP A 84 -11.46 -5.87 2.17
N SER A 85 -10.75 -6.69 1.38
CA SER A 85 -9.29 -6.70 1.30
C SER A 85 -8.73 -5.34 0.84
N VAL A 86 -9.30 -4.77 -0.22
CA VAL A 86 -8.91 -3.44 -0.71
C VAL A 86 -9.14 -2.36 0.34
N ASN A 87 -10.29 -2.38 1.03
CA ASN A 87 -10.59 -1.43 2.09
C ASN A 87 -9.61 -1.57 3.27
N ALA A 88 -9.29 -2.79 3.70
CA ALA A 88 -8.32 -3.04 4.75
C ALA A 88 -6.93 -2.51 4.37
N HIS A 89 -6.50 -2.72 3.12
CA HIS A 89 -5.25 -2.17 2.62
C HIS A 89 -5.27 -0.64 2.48
N ALA A 90 -6.40 -0.04 2.13
CA ALA A 90 -6.53 1.41 2.07
C ALA A 90 -6.37 2.06 3.46
N LEU A 91 -6.96 1.46 4.50
CA LEU A 91 -6.79 1.91 5.89
C LEU A 91 -5.33 1.80 6.34
N HIS A 92 -4.69 0.65 6.07
CA HIS A 92 -3.27 0.47 6.39
C HIS A 92 -2.37 1.48 5.63
N LEU A 93 -2.68 1.76 4.36
CA LEU A 93 -1.98 2.80 3.59
C LEU A 93 -2.15 4.18 4.22
N GLN A 94 -3.36 4.52 4.68
CA GLN A 94 -3.64 5.79 5.34
C GLN A 94 -2.83 5.93 6.64
N GLU A 95 -2.82 4.89 7.48
CA GLU A 95 -2.00 4.85 8.71
C GLU A 95 -0.51 5.06 8.39
N ARG A 96 0.02 4.34 7.40
CA ARG A 96 1.40 4.50 6.96
C ARG A 96 1.70 5.89 6.40
N ALA A 97 0.76 6.51 5.68
CA ALA A 97 0.93 7.86 5.15
C ALA A 97 1.02 8.91 6.26
N GLU A 98 0.22 8.78 7.33
CA GLU A 98 0.28 9.68 8.49
C GLU A 98 1.60 9.52 9.26
N LEU A 99 2.06 8.29 9.47
CA LEU A 99 3.38 8.04 10.06
C LEU A 99 4.51 8.65 9.23
N PHE A 100 4.46 8.47 7.91
CA PHE A 100 5.43 9.04 6.99
C PHE A 100 5.43 10.57 7.03
N LYS A 101 4.25 11.19 7.02
CA LYS A 101 4.10 12.64 7.10
C LYS A 101 4.70 13.19 8.40
N ALA A 102 4.38 12.59 9.54
CA ALA A 102 4.94 12.99 10.83
C ALA A 102 6.47 12.84 10.87
N LEU A 103 7.01 11.79 10.23
CA LEU A 103 8.46 11.60 10.11
C LEU A 103 9.11 12.67 9.21
N LEU A 104 8.49 13.01 8.08
CA LEU A 104 8.95 14.10 7.20
C LEU A 104 8.91 15.46 7.87
N GLU A 105 7.90 15.75 8.69
CA GLU A 105 7.83 16.99 9.47
C GLU A 105 9.01 17.09 10.45
N ARG A 106 9.33 16.00 11.16
CA ARG A 106 10.50 15.95 12.05
C ARG A 106 11.82 16.09 11.30
N TYR A 107 11.96 15.40 10.17
CA TYR A 107 13.14 15.53 9.32
C TYR A 107 13.29 16.94 8.74
N GLY A 108 12.18 17.59 8.38
CA GLY A 108 12.16 18.99 7.94
C GLY A 108 12.61 19.95 9.04
N ALA A 109 12.12 19.76 10.27
CA ALA A 109 12.57 20.54 11.43
C ALA A 109 14.08 20.35 11.71
N LEU A 110 14.59 19.13 11.56
CA LEU A 110 16.02 18.85 11.66
C LEU A 110 16.83 19.62 10.59
N GLY A 111 16.32 19.73 9.36
CA GLY A 111 16.94 20.54 8.31
C GLY A 111 17.02 22.03 8.68
N GLN A 112 15.99 22.57 9.34
CA GLN A 112 16.00 23.94 9.86
C GLN A 112 17.03 24.12 10.98
N SER A 113 17.07 23.20 11.96
CA SER A 113 18.11 23.17 13.00
C SER A 113 19.53 23.15 12.41
N ALA A 114 19.75 22.38 11.34
CA ALA A 114 21.04 22.33 10.65
C ALA A 114 21.38 23.65 9.92
N ALA A 115 20.40 24.31 9.31
CA ALA A 115 20.58 25.60 8.66
C ALA A 115 20.95 26.70 9.68
N GLU A 116 20.25 26.75 10.81
CA GLU A 116 20.57 27.66 11.92
C GLU A 116 21.99 27.43 12.46
N LEU A 117 22.39 26.16 12.62
CA LEU A 117 23.75 25.81 13.02
C LEU A 117 24.79 26.35 12.02
N ASN A 118 24.52 26.21 10.72
CA ASN A 118 25.41 26.73 9.69
C ASN A 118 25.52 28.25 9.74
N GLN A 119 24.42 28.96 10.02
CA GLN A 119 24.45 30.41 10.21
C GLN A 119 25.29 30.81 11.43
N ARG A 120 25.06 30.19 12.59
CA ARG A 120 25.86 30.45 13.81
C ARG A 120 27.34 30.14 13.60
N MET A 121 27.65 29.11 12.80
CA MET A 121 29.01 28.76 12.43
C MET A 121 29.70 29.86 11.61
N GLN A 122 28.97 30.49 10.68
CA GLN A 122 29.47 31.62 9.89
C GLN A 122 29.67 32.87 10.77
N GLU A 123 28.71 33.19 11.63
CA GLU A 123 28.80 34.30 12.58
C GLU A 123 30.02 34.13 13.51
N PHE A 124 30.25 32.92 14.02
CA PHE A 124 31.43 32.59 14.81
C PHE A 124 32.74 32.81 14.01
N ALA A 125 32.78 32.38 12.74
CA ALA A 125 33.95 32.60 11.89
C ALA A 125 34.25 34.10 11.66
N THR A 126 33.22 34.92 11.49
CA THR A 126 33.35 36.38 11.38
C THR A 126 33.86 37.01 12.68
N GLN A 127 33.28 36.63 13.83
CA GLN A 127 33.71 37.11 15.15
C GLN A 127 35.18 36.77 15.41
N ARG A 128 35.61 35.55 15.06
CA ARG A 128 36.99 35.11 15.20
C ARG A 128 37.95 35.91 14.32
N ALA A 129 37.56 36.30 13.12
CA ALA A 129 38.40 37.10 12.21
C ALA A 129 38.60 38.55 12.70
N GLN A 130 37.65 39.07 13.50
CA GLN A 130 37.65 40.44 14.01
C GLN A 130 38.26 40.56 15.42
N ALA A 131 38.40 39.43 16.13
CA ALA A 131 38.90 39.38 17.50
C ALA A 131 40.38 39.77 17.61
N GLN A 132 40.69 40.72 18.50
CA GLN A 132 42.06 41.06 18.91
C GLN A 132 42.11 41.24 20.45
N GLY A 133 43.06 40.58 21.10
CA GLY A 133 43.29 40.65 22.56
C GLY A 133 42.69 39.49 23.38
N GLU A 134 43.11 39.39 24.64
CA GLU A 134 42.77 38.26 25.54
C GLU A 134 41.28 38.20 25.92
N GLU A 135 40.63 39.36 26.08
CA GLU A 135 39.21 39.45 26.43
C GLU A 135 38.30 38.90 25.29
N HIS A 136 38.72 39.05 24.04
CA HIS A 136 38.04 38.45 22.88
C HIS A 136 38.20 36.93 22.82
N ASN A 137 39.31 36.38 23.31
CA ASN A 137 39.52 34.93 23.35
C ASN A 137 38.55 34.24 24.33
N ALA A 138 38.26 34.87 25.48
CA ALA A 138 37.28 34.34 26.43
C ALA A 138 35.86 34.29 25.84
N ALA A 139 35.43 35.36 25.16
CA ALA A 139 34.13 35.41 24.48
C ALA A 139 34.02 34.39 23.33
N LEU A 140 35.09 34.18 22.55
CA LEU A 140 35.14 33.17 21.50
C LEU A 140 35.04 31.74 22.05
N LEU A 141 35.70 31.45 23.18
CA LEU A 141 35.61 30.14 23.82
C LEU A 141 34.20 29.84 24.31
N GLN A 142 33.51 30.84 24.88
CA GLN A 142 32.11 30.70 25.31
C GLN A 142 31.16 30.49 24.12
N SER A 143 31.33 31.25 23.04
CA SER A 143 30.54 31.10 21.79
C SER A 143 30.74 29.71 21.18
N LEU A 144 31.98 29.22 21.16
CA LEU A 144 32.32 27.90 20.63
C LEU A 144 31.71 26.78 21.49
N GLU A 145 31.70 26.91 22.82
CA GLU A 145 31.06 25.95 23.72
C GLU A 145 29.54 25.84 23.48
N GLY A 146 28.84 26.97 23.37
CA GLY A 146 27.41 26.99 23.04
C GLY A 146 27.12 26.39 21.66
N LEU A 147 28.00 26.59 20.67
CA LEU A 147 27.87 25.97 19.36
C LEU A 147 28.06 24.45 19.42
N GLN A 148 29.06 23.97 20.17
CA GLN A 148 29.29 22.53 20.37
C GLN A 148 28.11 21.85 21.06
N GLU A 149 27.50 22.50 22.06
CA GLU A 149 26.32 22.01 22.74
C GLU A 149 25.13 21.92 21.78
N ARG A 150 24.86 22.97 21.02
CA ARG A 150 23.77 22.97 20.02
C ARG A 150 23.99 21.89 18.96
N MET A 151 25.22 21.70 18.47
CA MET A 151 25.53 20.61 17.54
C MET A 151 25.32 19.22 18.14
N GLY A 152 25.54 19.07 19.45
CA GLY A 152 25.18 17.84 20.18
C GLY A 152 23.68 17.60 20.13
N GLN A 153 22.89 18.61 20.51
CA GLN A 153 21.42 18.53 20.49
C GLN A 153 20.88 18.16 19.11
N VAL A 154 21.36 18.81 18.03
CA VAL A 154 20.89 18.50 16.67
C VAL A 154 21.33 17.11 16.21
N ALA A 155 22.48 16.60 16.66
CA ALA A 155 22.87 15.21 16.39
C ALA A 155 21.98 14.21 17.13
N ASP A 156 21.54 14.52 18.35
CA ASP A 156 20.60 13.69 19.11
C ASP A 156 19.20 13.72 18.47
N GLU A 157 18.73 14.90 18.04
CA GLU A 157 17.50 15.07 17.24
C GLU A 157 17.54 14.20 15.97
N ALA A 158 18.65 14.22 15.23
CA ALA A 158 18.85 13.36 14.06
C ALA A 158 18.81 11.87 14.41
N GLY A 159 19.44 11.46 15.53
CA GLY A 159 19.40 10.09 16.02
C GLY A 159 17.99 9.61 16.35
N ALA A 160 17.15 10.48 16.92
CA ALA A 160 15.75 10.17 17.19
C ALA A 160 14.94 9.96 15.89
N VAL A 161 15.21 10.76 14.85
CA VAL A 161 14.60 10.57 13.52
C VAL A 161 15.03 9.24 12.89
N VAL A 162 16.30 8.86 13.00
CA VAL A 162 16.81 7.55 12.53
C VAL A 162 16.10 6.40 13.23
N ALA A 163 16.06 6.41 14.56
CA ALA A 163 15.43 5.35 15.34
C ALA A 163 13.92 5.23 15.02
N GLN A 164 13.23 6.36 14.86
CA GLN A 164 11.82 6.36 14.47
C GLN A 164 11.63 5.80 13.06
N ALA A 165 12.46 6.21 12.09
CA ALA A 165 12.40 5.73 10.73
C ALA A 165 12.65 4.22 10.65
N GLU A 166 13.60 3.68 11.41
CA GLU A 166 13.85 2.25 11.51
C GLU A 166 12.67 1.50 12.14
N SER A 167 12.12 2.01 13.24
CA SER A 167 10.96 1.39 13.91
C SER A 167 9.69 1.34 13.06
N GLN A 168 9.62 2.17 12.01
CA GLN A 168 8.47 2.31 11.11
C GLN A 168 8.77 1.86 9.67
N ASP A 169 9.93 1.22 9.44
CA ASP A 169 10.37 0.75 8.12
C ASP A 169 10.38 1.84 7.03
N PHE A 170 10.90 3.03 7.36
CA PHE A 170 11.17 4.14 6.43
C PHE A 170 12.69 4.33 6.21
N ALA A 171 13.34 3.30 5.67
CA ALA A 171 14.80 3.20 5.59
C ALA A 171 15.48 4.31 4.74
N ASP A 172 14.77 4.92 3.81
CA ASP A 172 15.26 6.05 3.01
C ASP A 172 15.40 7.33 3.85
N VAL A 173 14.37 7.70 4.61
CA VAL A 173 14.42 8.84 5.53
C VAL A 173 15.45 8.60 6.62
N GLY A 174 15.50 7.38 7.17
CA GLY A 174 16.50 6.99 8.17
C GLY A 174 17.93 7.18 7.66
N ARG A 175 18.24 6.73 6.43
CA ARG A 175 19.58 6.92 5.83
C ARG A 175 19.94 8.40 5.64
N GLN A 176 18.96 9.23 5.25
CA GLN A 176 19.20 10.66 5.07
C GLN A 176 19.48 11.38 6.41
N ALA A 177 18.67 11.09 7.43
CA ALA A 177 18.87 11.62 8.79
C ALA A 177 20.20 11.16 9.39
N GLU A 178 20.59 9.90 9.19
CA GLU A 178 21.87 9.38 9.66
C GLU A 178 23.06 10.06 8.99
N SER A 179 22.98 10.29 7.67
CA SER A 179 24.00 11.04 6.94
C SER A 179 24.19 12.44 7.53
N LEU A 180 23.10 13.16 7.80
CA LEU A 180 23.15 14.48 8.42
C LEU A 180 23.74 14.42 9.84
N ARG A 181 23.33 13.43 10.65
CA ARG A 181 23.88 13.21 11.99
C ARG A 181 25.40 13.06 11.97
N GLN A 182 25.91 12.23 11.07
CA GLN A 182 27.36 11.99 10.92
C GLN A 182 28.11 13.25 10.51
N GLN A 183 27.54 14.06 9.62
CA GLN A 183 28.13 15.36 9.23
C GLN A 183 28.23 16.31 10.42
N ILE A 184 27.17 16.41 11.24
CA ILE A 184 27.15 17.28 12.43
C ILE A 184 28.17 16.80 13.47
N LEU A 185 28.24 15.50 13.75
CA LEU A 185 29.21 14.93 14.69
C LEU A 185 30.65 15.17 14.22
N SER A 186 30.93 14.98 12.94
CA SER A 186 32.23 15.27 12.34
C SER A 186 32.62 16.74 12.49
N ALA A 187 31.69 17.66 12.19
CA ALA A 187 31.92 19.09 12.33
C ALA A 187 32.12 19.50 13.81
N ARG A 188 31.35 18.94 14.74
CA ARG A 188 31.49 19.16 16.20
C ARG A 188 32.87 18.72 16.71
N ASN A 189 33.37 17.59 16.22
CA ASN A 189 34.71 17.10 16.55
C ASN A 189 35.80 18.06 16.05
N LYS A 190 35.67 18.60 14.83
CA LYS A 190 36.59 19.61 14.28
C LYS A 190 36.61 20.88 15.14
N LEU A 191 35.45 21.33 15.63
CA LEU A 191 35.39 22.47 16.55
C LEU A 191 36.04 22.20 17.90
N GLY A 192 35.94 20.97 18.41
CA GLY A 192 36.65 20.56 19.62
C GLY A 192 38.17 20.67 19.48
N LEU A 193 38.71 20.39 18.30
CA LEU A 193 40.14 20.60 18.01
C LEU A 193 40.49 22.10 17.94
N LEU A 194 39.63 22.92 17.34
CA LEU A 194 39.82 24.37 17.30
C LEU A 194 39.80 25.02 18.69
N ARG A 195 38.90 24.56 19.58
CA ARG A 195 38.86 25.00 20.99
C ARG A 195 40.20 24.79 21.69
N LYS A 196 40.81 23.61 21.51
CA LYS A 196 42.12 23.27 22.08
C LYS A 196 43.23 24.17 21.53
N GLY A 197 43.14 24.57 20.27
CA GLY A 197 44.11 25.48 19.65
C GLY A 197 43.98 26.93 20.12
N ILE A 198 42.77 27.39 20.47
CA ILE A 198 42.54 28.75 21.02
C ILE A 198 42.89 28.83 22.51
N GLY A 199 42.72 27.73 23.24
CA GLY A 199 43.05 27.63 24.67
C GLY A 199 44.47 27.12 24.99
N ALA A 200 45.31 26.92 23.98
CA ALA A 200 46.73 26.63 24.18
C ALA A 200 47.49 27.94 24.48
N PRO A 201 48.41 27.97 25.45
CA PRO A 201 49.20 29.16 25.78
C PRO A 201 50.12 29.59 24.64
#